data_AF-A0A519ZBV9-F1
#
_entry.id   AF-A0A519ZBV9-F1
#
_cell.length_a   1.000
_cell.length_b   1.000
_cell.length_c   1.000
_cell.angle_alpha   90.00
_cell.angle_beta   90.00
_cell.angle_gamma   90.00
#
_symmetry.space_group_name_H-M   'P 1'
#
loop_
_entity.id
_entity.type
_entity.pdbx_description
1 polymer ?
#
loop_
_entity_poly.entity_id
_entity_poly.type
_entity_poly.pdbx_seq_one_letter_code
_entity_poly.pdbx_strand_id
1 'polypeptide(L)' 'MSETIIKVDLKKSPYENDMIHNRWHPDIPMVKTVKPGDDFIIECYDWTGGQIANNDSADDVRDVDLSQVHFLSGPVGVE' A
#
# COMPACT_ATOMS: atom_id res chain seq x y z
N MET A 1 22.67 2.38 -4.23
CA MET A 1 21.29 2.16 -4.71
C MET A 1 20.40 2.25 -3.48
N SER A 2 19.32 3.03 -3.54
CA SER A 2 18.40 3.21 -2.41
C SER A 2 17.76 1.88 -2.01
N GLU A 3 17.54 1.67 -0.71
CA GLU A 3 16.93 0.45 -0.17
C GLU A 3 15.42 0.48 -0.35
N THR A 4 14.81 -0.65 -0.76
CA THR A 4 13.36 -0.82 -0.72
C THR A 4 12.91 -1.20 0.69
N ILE A 5 12.36 -0.22 1.42
CA ILE A 5 12.02 -0.38 2.84
C ILE A 5 10.62 -0.97 3.06
N ILE A 6 9.71 -0.83 2.08
CA ILE A 6 8.40 -1.48 2.09
C ILE A 6 8.24 -2.20 0.75
N LYS A 7 8.03 -3.51 0.83
CA LYS A 7 7.84 -4.39 -0.34
C LYS A 7 6.39 -4.82 -0.47
N VAL A 8 5.96 -5.03 -1.70
CA VAL A 8 4.61 -5.46 -2.06
C VAL A 8 4.66 -6.72 -2.93
N ASP A 9 3.82 -7.70 -2.61
CA ASP A 9 3.59 -8.87 -3.46
C ASP A 9 2.16 -8.78 -4.02
N LEU A 10 2.04 -8.39 -5.30
CA LEU A 10 0.74 -8.22 -5.96
C LEU A 10 -0.07 -9.52 -6.09
N LYS A 11 0.50 -10.68 -5.73
CA LYS A 11 -0.23 -11.95 -5.67
C LYS A 11 -0.87 -12.21 -4.30
N LYS A 12 -0.61 -11.37 -3.30
CA LYS A 12 -1.15 -11.49 -1.95
C LYS A 12 -2.16 -10.38 -1.68
N SER A 13 -3.06 -10.65 -0.75
CA SER A 13 -3.99 -9.64 -0.25
C SER A 13 -3.21 -8.52 0.46
N PRO A 14 -3.55 -7.23 0.24
CA PRO A 14 -2.96 -6.13 1.01
C PRO A 14 -3.13 -6.30 2.53
N TYR A 15 -4.20 -6.98 2.97
CA TYR A 15 -4.47 -7.28 4.38
C TYR A 15 -3.51 -8.31 5.00
N GLU A 16 -2.69 -9.00 4.20
CA GLU A 16 -1.63 -9.90 4.70
C GLU A 16 -0.30 -9.17 4.91
N ASN A 17 -0.20 -7.88 4.55
CA ASN A 17 1.01 -7.10 4.69
C ASN A 17 0.85 -6.06 5.80
N ASP A 18 1.47 -6.32 6.95
CA ASP A 18 1.43 -5.45 8.14
C ASP A 18 2.05 -4.05 7.91
N MET A 19 2.69 -3.81 6.76
CA MET A 19 3.20 -2.49 6.35
C MET A 19 2.21 -1.66 5.54
N ILE A 20 0.97 -2.15 5.37
CA ILE A 20 -0.08 -1.51 4.59
C ILE A 20 -1.25 -1.14 5.49
N HIS A 21 -1.81 0.04 5.28
CA HIS A 21 -3.04 0.47 5.94
C HIS A 21 -3.97 1.14 4.92
N ASN A 22 -5.28 1.20 5.20
CA ASN A 22 -6.25 1.87 4.33
C ASN A 22 -7.11 2.92 5.03
N ARG A 23 -6.70 3.33 6.23
CA ARG A 23 -7.35 4.38 7.02
C ARG A 23 -6.30 5.28 7.66
N TRP A 24 -6.66 6.53 7.89
CA TRP A 24 -5.88 7.45 8.69
C TRP A 24 -6.33 7.35 10.14
N HIS A 25 -5.42 6.96 11.03
CA HIS A 25 -5.65 6.95 12.45
C HIS A 25 -4.32 7.20 13.18
N PRO A 26 -4.28 8.07 14.21
CA PRO A 26 -3.03 8.45 14.87
C PRO A 26 -2.33 7.28 15.58
N ASP A 27 -3.08 6.25 15.94
CA ASP A 27 -2.54 5.08 16.66
C ASP A 27 -1.98 3.99 15.73
N ILE A 28 -1.93 4.21 14.41
CA ILE A 28 -1.29 3.26 13.49
C ILE A 28 0.23 3.34 13.73
N PRO A 29 0.88 2.22 14.08
CA PRO A 29 2.31 2.23 14.38
C PRO A 29 3.14 2.51 13.13
N MET A 30 4.27 3.20 13.31
CA MET A 30 5.26 3.36 12.25
C MET A 30 5.84 1.99 11.88
N VAL A 31 5.82 1.63 10.60
CA VAL A 31 6.24 0.30 10.11
C VAL A 31 7.72 0.29 9.71
N LYS A 32 8.28 1.48 9.48
CA LYS A 32 9.69 1.78 9.25
C LYS A 32 10.04 3.14 9.82
N THR A 33 11.32 3.35 10.14
CA THR A 33 11.88 4.63 10.58
C THR A 33 13.09 4.95 9.71
N VAL A 34 13.21 6.20 9.30
CA VAL A 34 14.32 6.74 8.49
C VAL A 34 14.89 7.99 9.14
N LYS A 35 16.10 8.40 8.74
CA LYS A 35 16.73 9.64 9.18
C LYS A 35 16.44 10.79 8.23
N PRO A 36 16.46 12.05 8.72
CA PRO A 36 16.43 13.20 7.84
C PRO A 36 17.55 13.14 6.79
N GLY A 37 17.16 13.13 5.51
CA GLY A 37 18.08 13.07 4.37
C GLY A 37 18.30 11.68 3.76
N ASP A 38 17.65 10.62 4.28
CA ASP A 38 17.74 9.28 3.69
C ASP A 38 16.98 9.18 2.35
N ASP A 39 17.61 8.49 1.37
CA ASP A 39 16.98 8.08 0.11
C ASP A 39 16.53 6.61 0.19
N PHE A 40 15.25 6.33 -0.07
CA PHE A 40 14.68 4.98 -0.03
C PHE A 40 13.60 4.78 -1.11
N ILE A 41 13.22 3.52 -1.32
CA ILE A 41 12.16 3.09 -2.24
C ILE A 41 11.01 2.48 -1.44
N ILE A 42 9.78 2.79 -1.84
CA ILE A 42 8.55 2.18 -1.33
C ILE A 42 7.81 1.60 -2.53
N GLU A 43 7.44 0.33 -2.44
CA GLU A 43 6.51 -0.30 -3.37
C GLU A 43 5.06 -0.07 -2.89
N CYS A 44 4.14 0.03 -3.85
CA CYS A 44 2.73 0.30 -3.60
C CYS A 44 1.87 -0.72 -4.34
N TYR A 45 0.72 -1.06 -3.75
CA TYR A 45 -0.39 -1.63 -4.52
C TYR A 45 -1.00 -0.53 -5.41
N ASP A 46 -1.75 -0.91 -6.45
CA ASP A 46 -2.74 0.01 -6.97
C ASP A 46 -3.78 0.30 -5.87
N TRP A 47 -4.45 1.44 -5.95
CA TRP A 47 -5.35 1.92 -4.90
C TRP A 47 -6.49 0.96 -4.53
N THR A 48 -6.91 0.09 -5.46
CA THR A 48 -7.97 -0.90 -5.23
C THR A 48 -7.46 -2.19 -4.61
N GLY A 49 -6.14 -2.41 -4.58
CA GLY A 49 -5.54 -3.65 -4.10
C GLY A 49 -5.71 -4.82 -5.07
N GLY A 50 -5.74 -4.56 -6.38
CA GLY A 50 -5.86 -5.57 -7.42
C GLY A 50 -7.29 -5.97 -7.79
N GLN A 51 -8.31 -5.17 -7.43
CA GLN A 51 -9.71 -5.48 -7.80
C GLN A 51 -9.97 -5.31 -9.30
N ILE A 52 -9.21 -4.43 -9.97
CA ILE A 52 -9.37 -4.16 -11.41
C ILE A 52 -8.40 -5.03 -12.21
N ALA A 53 -8.93 -5.78 -13.16
CA ALA A 53 -8.17 -6.71 -13.98
C ALA A 53 -7.92 -6.15 -15.39
N ASN A 54 -6.81 -6.59 -16.00
CA ASN A 54 -6.55 -6.30 -17.40
C ASN A 54 -7.33 -7.30 -18.28
N ASN A 55 -8.57 -6.94 -18.61
CA ASN A 55 -9.46 -7.72 -19.45
C ASN A 55 -10.37 -6.79 -20.29
N ASP A 56 -11.20 -7.36 -21.18
CA ASP A 56 -12.08 -6.61 -22.09
C ASP A 56 -13.50 -6.38 -21.51
N SER A 57 -13.66 -6.37 -20.18
CA SER A 57 -14.90 -6.08 -19.47
C SER A 57 -14.75 -4.89 -18.54
N ALA A 58 -15.86 -4.19 -18.27
CA ALA A 58 -15.93 -3.11 -17.28
C ALA A 58 -16.68 -3.53 -16.00
N ASP A 59 -16.99 -4.82 -15.86
CA ASP A 59 -17.76 -5.34 -14.72
C ASP A 59 -17.02 -5.14 -13.40
N ASP A 60 -15.69 -5.29 -13.38
CA ASP A 60 -14.87 -5.06 -12.19
C ASP A 60 -14.87 -3.60 -11.74
N VAL A 61 -14.89 -2.65 -12.68
CA VAL A 61 -15.08 -1.22 -12.38
C VAL A 61 -16.47 -0.94 -11.81
N ARG A 62 -17.52 -1.61 -12.32
CA ARG A 62 -18.89 -1.47 -11.78
C ARG A 62 -19.00 -1.99 -10.35
N ASP A 63 -18.35 -3.12 -10.08
CA ASP A 63 -18.55 -3.91 -8.86
C ASP A 63 -17.45 -3.73 -7.81
N VAL A 64 -16.46 -2.87 -8.06
CA VAL A 64 -15.36 -2.55 -7.13
C VAL A 64 -15.88 -2.12 -5.75
N ASP A 65 -15.31 -2.69 -4.68
CA ASP A 65 -15.62 -2.30 -3.32
C ASP A 65 -14.82 -1.05 -2.92
N LEU A 66 -15.45 0.11 -3.14
CA LEU A 66 -14.89 1.41 -2.80
C LEU A 66 -14.77 1.67 -1.29
N SER A 67 -15.28 0.78 -0.42
CA SER A 67 -15.01 0.90 1.01
C SER A 67 -13.58 0.51 1.37
N GLN A 68 -12.90 -0.29 0.56
CA GLN A 68 -11.55 -0.80 0.89
C GLN A 68 -10.43 0.20 0.57
N VAL A 69 -10.66 1.12 -0.37
CA VAL A 69 -9.61 2.03 -0.86
C VAL A 69 -9.20 3.07 0.19
N HIS A 70 -7.98 3.61 0.17
CA HIS A 70 -6.84 3.25 -0.67
C HIS A 70 -5.86 2.41 0.15
N PHE A 71 -5.21 1.41 -0.43
CA PHE A 71 -4.12 0.70 0.26
C PHE A 71 -2.82 1.53 0.20
N LEU A 72 -2.37 2.01 1.36
CA LEU A 72 -1.24 2.91 1.54
C LEU A 72 -0.06 2.17 2.19
N SER A 73 1.13 2.31 1.62
CA SER A 73 2.38 1.79 2.19
C SER A 73 2.93 2.71 3.27
N GLY A 74 3.00 2.25 4.51
CA GLY A 74 3.46 3.03 5.66
C GLY A 74 2.67 2.70 6.92
N PRO A 75 2.68 3.58 7.93
CA PRO A 75 3.37 4.89 7.99
C PRO A 75 4.91 4.78 8.14
N VAL A 76 5.64 5.71 7.54
CA VAL A 76 7.10 5.83 7.73
C VAL A 76 7.39 6.95 8.72
N GLY A 77 8.05 6.61 9.83
CA GLY A 77 8.51 7.56 10.83
C GLY A 77 9.81 8.24 10.42
N VAL A 78 10.00 9.47 10.88
CA VAL A 78 11.26 10.22 10.76
C VAL A 78 11.79 10.46 12.16
N GLU A 79 13.07 10.15 12.40
CA GLU A 79 13.77 10.39 13.69
C GLU A 79 13.78 11.87 14.11
#